data_AF-A0A668SJK3-F1
#
_entry.id   AF-A0A668SJK3-F1
#
_cell.length_a   1.000
_cell.length_b   1.000
_cell.length_c   1.000
_cell.angle_alpha   90.00
_cell.angle_beta   90.00
_cell.angle_gamma   90.00
#
_symmetry.space_group_name_H-M   'P 1'
#
loop_
_entity.id
_entity.type
_entity.pdbx_description
1 polymer ?
#
loop_
_entity_poly.entity_id
_entity_poly.type
_entity_poly.pdbx_seq_one_letter_code
_entity_poly.pdbx_strand_id
1 'polypeptide(L)'
;MSITSDEVNFLVYRYLQESGFSHSAFTFGIESHISQSNINGTLVPPAALISILQKGLQYVEAEISINEDGTVFDGRPIESLSLIDAVMPDVVQTRQQAFRDKLAQQQATCTITASTSGIQSNAPKNGEATVNGEENGTHNMNNHSEPMEIDVDVEIPASKATVLRGHESEVFICAWNPVSDLLASGSGDSTARIWNLNENNNSTQLVLRHCIREGGQDVPSNKDVTSLDWNSDGTLLATGSYDGFARIWTKDGNLASTLGQHKGPIFALKWNKKGNCILSAGVDKTTIIWDAHTGEAKQQFPFHSAPALDVDWQNNTTFASCSTDMCIHVCRLGSDRPLKTFQGHTNEVNAIKWDPSGMLLASCSDDMTLKIWSMKQESCVHDLQAHSKEIYTIKWSPTGPSTNNPNASIMLASASFDSTVRLWDVERGVCIHTLTRHQEPVYSVAFSPDGKHLASGSFDKCVHIWNTTTGALVHSYRGTGGIFEVCWNSTGDKVGASASDGSVCVLDLRK
;
A
#
# COMPACT_ATOMS: atom_id res chain seq x y z
N MET A 1 -25.75 15.20 -26.53
CA MET A 1 -25.40 14.41 -25.34
C MET A 1 -24.12 15.03 -24.79
N SER A 2 -24.13 15.59 -23.58
CA SER A 2 -22.92 16.15 -22.97
C SER A 2 -22.39 15.13 -21.97
N ILE A 3 -21.14 14.68 -22.19
CA ILE A 3 -20.41 13.87 -21.22
C ILE A 3 -19.61 14.85 -20.36
N THR A 4 -19.74 14.76 -19.05
CA THR A 4 -18.98 15.60 -18.11
C THR A 4 -17.71 14.89 -17.63
N SER A 5 -16.69 15.67 -17.25
CA SER A 5 -15.46 15.11 -16.68
C SER A 5 -15.74 14.31 -15.41
N ASP A 6 -16.68 14.75 -14.59
CA ASP A 6 -17.07 14.07 -13.34
C ASP A 6 -17.63 12.67 -13.61
N GLU A 7 -18.48 12.52 -14.64
CA GLU A 7 -19.03 11.22 -15.04
C GLU A 7 -17.93 10.27 -15.55
N VAL A 8 -17.00 10.78 -16.35
CA VAL A 8 -15.89 9.97 -16.88
C VAL A 8 -14.95 9.57 -15.76
N ASN A 9 -14.56 10.51 -14.91
CA ASN A 9 -13.71 10.26 -13.76
C ASN A 9 -14.34 9.21 -12.84
N PHE A 10 -15.63 9.33 -12.53
CA PHE A 10 -16.32 8.36 -11.68
C PHE A 10 -16.29 6.94 -12.26
N LEU A 11 -16.50 6.80 -13.57
CA LEU A 11 -16.42 5.51 -14.25
C LEU A 11 -15.01 4.91 -14.24
N VAL A 12 -13.97 5.73 -14.41
CA VAL A 12 -12.56 5.30 -14.33
C VAL A 12 -12.20 4.88 -12.91
N TYR A 13 -12.59 5.66 -11.90
CA TYR A 13 -12.41 5.33 -10.49
C TYR A 13 -13.04 3.98 -10.12
N ARG A 14 -14.30 3.77 -10.52
CA ARG A 14 -15.02 2.51 -10.31
C ARG A 14 -14.35 1.33 -10.99
N TYR A 15 -13.87 1.51 -12.22
CA TYR A 15 -13.12 0.47 -12.92
C TYR A 15 -11.83 0.07 -12.20
N LEU A 16 -11.06 1.06 -11.69
CA LEU A 16 -9.83 0.79 -10.93
C LEU A 16 -10.13 0.03 -9.63
N GLN A 17 -11.19 0.38 -8.92
CA GLN A 17 -11.64 -0.37 -7.73
C GLN A 17 -12.04 -1.80 -8.08
N GLU A 18 -12.88 -1.98 -9.10
CA GLU A 18 -13.41 -3.29 -9.52
C GLU A 18 -12.32 -4.21 -10.07
N SER A 19 -11.24 -3.63 -10.62
CA SER A 19 -10.09 -4.36 -11.16
C SER A 19 -8.99 -4.65 -10.13
N GLY A 20 -9.19 -4.25 -8.86
CA GLY A 20 -8.25 -4.52 -7.77
C GLY A 20 -7.04 -3.58 -7.70
N PHE A 21 -7.01 -2.50 -8.49
CA PHE A 21 -5.97 -1.47 -8.42
C PHE A 21 -6.23 -0.48 -7.29
N SER A 22 -6.31 -0.96 -6.05
CA SER A 22 -6.80 -0.15 -4.93
C SER A 22 -5.98 1.11 -4.67
N HIS A 23 -4.65 1.06 -4.79
CA HIS A 23 -3.80 2.26 -4.63
C HIS A 23 -4.01 3.27 -5.75
N SER A 24 -4.04 2.81 -7.01
CA SER A 24 -4.32 3.68 -8.16
C SER A 24 -5.75 4.22 -8.13
N ALA A 25 -6.73 3.42 -7.71
CA ALA A 25 -8.11 3.86 -7.51
C ALA A 25 -8.21 4.91 -6.42
N PHE A 26 -7.46 4.73 -5.33
CA PHE A 26 -7.36 5.68 -4.24
C PHE A 26 -6.75 7.00 -4.74
N THR A 27 -5.55 6.97 -5.32
CA THR A 27 -4.87 8.16 -5.85
C THR A 27 -5.72 8.87 -6.91
N PHE A 28 -6.26 8.12 -7.86
CA PHE A 28 -7.11 8.67 -8.92
C PHE A 28 -8.41 9.27 -8.38
N GLY A 29 -9.08 8.58 -7.43
CA GLY A 29 -10.31 9.08 -6.80
C GLY A 29 -10.11 10.41 -6.09
N ILE A 30 -8.92 10.63 -5.53
CA ILE A 30 -8.52 11.87 -4.87
C ILE A 30 -8.17 12.96 -5.90
N GLU A 31 -7.32 12.68 -6.89
CA GLU A 31 -6.91 13.64 -7.93
C GLU A 31 -8.10 14.13 -8.78
N SER A 32 -9.06 13.24 -9.03
CA SER A 32 -10.24 13.55 -9.84
C SER A 32 -11.43 14.04 -9.02
N HIS A 33 -11.25 14.27 -7.71
CA HIS A 33 -12.26 14.79 -6.79
C HIS A 33 -13.59 14.00 -6.81
N ILE A 34 -13.53 12.68 -6.90
CA ILE A 34 -14.72 11.81 -6.97
C ILE A 34 -15.67 11.99 -5.79
N SER A 35 -15.12 12.23 -4.61
CA SER A 35 -15.91 12.48 -3.39
C SER A 35 -16.73 13.77 -3.44
N GLN A 36 -16.37 14.72 -4.31
CA GLN A 36 -17.12 15.96 -4.55
C GLN A 36 -18.10 15.83 -5.73
N SER A 37 -18.07 14.71 -6.45
CA SER A 37 -19.04 14.45 -7.52
C SER A 37 -20.43 14.20 -6.93
N ASN A 38 -21.47 14.71 -7.59
CA ASN A 38 -22.87 14.46 -7.21
C ASN A 38 -23.37 13.07 -7.67
N ILE A 39 -22.46 12.15 -7.99
CA ILE A 39 -22.78 10.86 -8.59
C ILE A 39 -23.04 9.83 -7.50
N ASN A 40 -24.26 9.29 -7.46
CA ASN A 40 -24.59 8.21 -6.54
C ASN A 40 -24.07 6.87 -7.08
N GLY A 41 -22.97 6.40 -6.51
CA GLY A 41 -22.31 5.15 -6.91
C GLY A 41 -23.16 3.88 -6.79
N THR A 42 -24.23 3.89 -5.98
CA THR A 42 -25.13 2.72 -5.87
C THR A 42 -26.02 2.52 -7.10
N LEU A 43 -26.18 3.57 -7.94
CA LEU A 43 -26.95 3.52 -9.18
C LEU A 43 -26.09 3.12 -10.39
N VAL A 44 -24.77 3.06 -10.24
CA VAL A 44 -23.84 2.70 -11.30
C VAL A 44 -23.59 1.19 -11.25
N PRO A 45 -24.03 0.41 -12.26
CA PRO A 45 -23.83 -1.04 -12.25
C PRO A 45 -22.34 -1.39 -12.36
N PRO A 46 -21.91 -2.55 -11.82
CA PRO A 46 -20.55 -3.03 -12.03
C PRO A 46 -20.19 -3.12 -13.51
N ALA A 47 -18.91 -2.90 -13.84
CA ALA A 47 -18.37 -2.91 -15.20
C ALA A 47 -19.03 -1.88 -16.15
N ALA A 48 -19.65 -0.82 -15.64
CA ALA A 48 -20.30 0.22 -16.45
C ALA A 48 -19.37 0.85 -17.49
N LEU A 49 -18.12 1.16 -17.12
CA LEU A 49 -17.13 1.70 -18.05
C LEU A 49 -16.86 0.73 -19.21
N ILE A 50 -16.64 -0.55 -18.90
CA ILE A 50 -16.39 -1.60 -19.90
C ILE A 50 -17.61 -1.73 -20.83
N SER A 51 -18.82 -1.72 -20.28
CA SER A 51 -20.06 -1.80 -21.07
C SER A 51 -20.22 -0.63 -22.05
N ILE A 52 -19.89 0.59 -21.60
CA ILE A 52 -19.92 1.80 -22.45
C ILE A 52 -18.88 1.70 -23.56
N LEU A 53 -17.65 1.28 -23.24
CA LEU A 53 -16.58 1.10 -24.22
C LEU A 53 -16.95 0.03 -25.27
N GLN A 54 -17.56 -1.08 -24.84
CA GLN A 54 -18.05 -2.13 -25.75
C GLN A 54 -19.14 -1.61 -26.69
N LYS A 55 -20.10 -0.82 -26.19
CA LYS A 55 -21.13 -0.20 -27.03
C LYS A 55 -20.55 0.84 -28.00
N GLY A 56 -19.56 1.61 -27.55
CA GLY A 56 -18.82 2.55 -28.41
C GLY A 56 -18.08 1.83 -29.53
N LEU A 57 -17.40 0.71 -29.22
CA LEU A 57 -16.73 -0.14 -30.20
C LEU A 57 -17.72 -0.72 -31.22
N GLN A 58 -18.86 -1.24 -30.76
CA GLN A 58 -19.94 -1.72 -31.63
C GLN A 58 -20.51 -0.60 -32.52
N TYR A 59 -20.59 0.62 -32.01
CA TYR A 59 -21.02 1.78 -32.81
C TYR A 59 -19.99 2.13 -33.90
N VAL A 60 -18.70 2.14 -33.58
CA VAL A 60 -17.63 2.37 -34.56
C VAL A 60 -17.63 1.28 -35.63
N GLU A 61 -17.80 0.02 -35.23
CA GLU A 61 -17.97 -1.10 -36.16
C GLU A 61 -19.21 -0.92 -37.04
N ALA A 62 -20.33 -0.49 -36.45
CA ALA A 62 -21.55 -0.20 -37.18
C ALA A 62 -21.34 0.93 -38.20
N GLU A 63 -20.68 2.03 -37.81
CA GLU A 63 -20.37 3.17 -38.67
C GLU A 63 -19.48 2.77 -39.86
N ILE A 64 -18.51 1.87 -39.64
CA ILE A 64 -17.69 1.30 -40.72
C ILE A 64 -18.53 0.45 -41.67
N SER A 65 -19.58 -0.20 -41.17
CA SER A 65 -20.41 -1.17 -41.91
C SER A 65 -21.66 -0.60 -42.57
N ILE A 66 -22.01 0.67 -42.30
CA ILE A 66 -23.18 1.36 -42.85
C ILE A 66 -22.79 2.15 -44.10
N ASN A 67 -23.57 2.02 -45.16
CA ASN A 67 -23.39 2.76 -46.40
C ASN A 67 -23.84 4.23 -46.29
N GLU A 68 -23.42 5.09 -47.23
CA GLU A 68 -23.90 6.48 -47.34
C GLU A 68 -25.43 6.60 -47.50
N ASP A 69 -26.11 5.52 -47.92
CA ASP A 69 -27.57 5.42 -48.07
C ASP A 69 -28.29 4.84 -46.83
N GLY A 70 -27.54 4.50 -45.76
CA GLY A 70 -28.08 3.99 -44.50
C GLY A 70 -28.41 2.49 -44.47
N THR A 71 -28.08 1.73 -45.53
CA THR A 71 -28.28 0.27 -45.56
C THR A 71 -27.17 -0.48 -44.80
N VAL A 72 -27.57 -1.52 -44.04
CA VAL A 72 -26.66 -2.39 -43.26
C VAL A 72 -26.37 -3.67 -44.06
N PHE A 73 -25.11 -4.06 -44.18
CA PHE A 73 -24.70 -5.26 -44.91
C PHE A 73 -24.83 -6.54 -44.05
N ASP A 74 -25.55 -7.56 -44.55
CA ASP A 74 -25.95 -8.76 -43.78
C ASP A 74 -24.93 -9.94 -43.86
N GLY A 75 -23.65 -9.63 -44.07
CA GLY A 75 -22.57 -10.63 -44.16
C GLY A 75 -21.72 -10.71 -42.88
N ARG A 76 -21.81 -11.82 -42.13
CA ARG A 76 -21.01 -12.13 -40.94
C ARG A 76 -19.49 -12.14 -41.20
N PRO A 77 -18.66 -12.01 -40.15
CA PRO A 77 -18.49 -10.86 -39.25
C PRO A 77 -17.22 -10.07 -39.64
N ILE A 78 -17.24 -8.76 -39.44
CA ILE A 78 -16.01 -7.94 -39.43
C ILE A 78 -15.14 -8.48 -38.30
N GLU A 79 -13.83 -8.69 -38.54
CA GLU A 79 -12.89 -9.01 -37.46
C GLU A 79 -13.03 -7.95 -36.37
N SER A 80 -13.40 -8.37 -35.15
CA SER A 80 -13.65 -7.47 -34.03
C SER A 80 -12.51 -6.47 -33.90
N LEU A 81 -12.84 -5.18 -33.93
CA LEU A 81 -11.85 -4.14 -33.67
C LEU A 81 -11.40 -4.28 -32.22
N SER A 82 -10.10 -4.18 -31.99
CA SER A 82 -9.63 -3.98 -30.62
C SER A 82 -9.95 -2.53 -30.19
N LEU A 83 -10.06 -2.31 -28.88
CA LEU A 83 -10.30 -0.97 -28.35
C LEU A 83 -9.21 0.04 -28.78
N ILE A 84 -7.96 -0.43 -28.91
CA ILE A 84 -6.84 0.42 -29.35
C ILE A 84 -6.92 0.75 -30.84
N ASP A 85 -7.35 -0.19 -31.68
CA ASP A 85 -7.52 0.06 -33.11
C ASP A 85 -8.65 1.06 -33.37
N ALA A 86 -9.71 1.00 -32.56
CA ALA A 86 -10.89 1.85 -32.70
C ALA A 86 -10.63 3.33 -32.42
N VAL A 87 -9.57 3.67 -31.69
CA VAL A 87 -9.20 5.07 -31.39
C VAL A 87 -8.14 5.65 -32.33
N MET A 88 -7.64 4.85 -33.29
CA MET A 88 -6.59 5.26 -34.23
C MET A 88 -7.21 5.64 -35.59
N PRO A 89 -7.25 6.94 -35.96
CA PRO A 89 -7.96 7.41 -37.16
C PRO A 89 -7.50 6.73 -38.46
N ASP A 90 -6.20 6.52 -38.62
CA ASP A 90 -5.63 5.89 -39.82
C ASP A 90 -6.02 4.41 -39.94
N VAL A 91 -6.13 3.71 -38.81
CA VAL A 91 -6.55 2.29 -38.77
C VAL A 91 -8.02 2.19 -39.12
N VAL A 92 -8.85 3.04 -38.53
CA VAL A 92 -10.30 3.13 -38.82
C VAL A 92 -10.52 3.47 -40.30
N GLN A 93 -9.81 4.46 -40.85
CA GLN A 93 -9.90 4.83 -42.26
C GLN A 93 -9.42 3.72 -43.20
N THR A 94 -8.30 3.05 -42.87
CA THR A 94 -7.77 1.92 -43.66
C THR A 94 -8.76 0.77 -43.66
N ARG A 95 -9.39 0.47 -42.52
CA ARG A 95 -10.45 -0.54 -42.42
C ARG A 95 -11.68 -0.15 -43.22
N GLN A 96 -12.11 1.10 -43.14
CA GLN A 96 -13.23 1.63 -43.92
C GLN A 96 -12.94 1.59 -45.43
N GLN A 97 -11.71 1.86 -45.86
CA GLN A 97 -11.27 1.73 -47.25
C GLN A 97 -11.24 0.26 -47.71
N ALA A 98 -10.63 -0.62 -46.93
CA ALA A 98 -10.60 -2.06 -47.24
C ALA A 98 -12.02 -2.66 -47.30
N PHE A 99 -12.95 -2.14 -46.48
CA PHE A 99 -14.36 -2.50 -46.53
C PHE A 99 -15.04 -1.99 -47.81
N ARG A 100 -14.81 -0.74 -48.21
CA ARG A 100 -15.28 -0.17 -49.50
C ARG A 100 -14.72 -0.93 -50.71
N ASP A 101 -13.45 -1.33 -50.67
CA ASP A 101 -12.81 -2.08 -51.76
C ASP A 101 -13.38 -3.51 -51.88
N LYS A 102 -13.66 -4.18 -50.74
CA LYS A 102 -14.38 -5.47 -50.71
C LYS A 102 -15.81 -5.34 -51.22
N LEU A 103 -16.51 -4.26 -50.88
CA LEU A 103 -17.86 -3.96 -51.37
C LEU A 103 -17.87 -3.77 -52.89
N ALA A 104 -16.92 -3.00 -53.43
CA ALA A 104 -16.77 -2.78 -54.86
C ALA A 104 -16.46 -4.10 -55.61
N GLN A 105 -15.63 -4.98 -55.02
CA GLN A 105 -15.36 -6.31 -55.56
C GLN A 105 -16.60 -7.21 -55.57
N GLN A 106 -17.44 -7.17 -54.52
CA GLN A 106 -18.68 -7.97 -54.48
C GLN A 106 -19.75 -7.48 -55.45
N GLN A 107 -19.92 -6.16 -55.60
CA GLN A 107 -20.83 -5.57 -56.60
C GLN A 107 -20.35 -5.84 -58.04
N ALA A 108 -19.03 -5.88 -58.28
CA ALA A 108 -18.43 -6.30 -59.55
C ALA A 108 -18.68 -7.80 -59.84
N THR A 109 -18.64 -8.68 -58.83
CA THR A 109 -19.04 -10.09 -59.02
C THR A 109 -20.54 -10.28 -59.26
N CYS A 110 -21.42 -9.44 -58.68
CA CYS A 110 -22.86 -9.46 -58.97
C CYS A 110 -23.22 -8.93 -60.37
N THR A 111 -22.38 -8.07 -60.97
CA THR A 111 -22.54 -7.66 -62.38
C THR A 111 -22.01 -8.71 -63.36
N ILE A 112 -21.11 -9.60 -62.93
CA ILE A 112 -20.63 -10.73 -63.74
C ILE A 112 -21.62 -11.93 -63.66
N THR A 113 -22.26 -12.18 -62.52
CA THR A 113 -23.24 -13.28 -62.37
C THR A 113 -24.64 -12.98 -62.94
N ALA A 114 -24.93 -11.74 -63.34
CA ALA A 114 -26.09 -11.43 -64.19
C ALA A 114 -25.87 -11.82 -65.68
N SER A 115 -24.71 -12.39 -66.03
CA SER A 115 -24.36 -12.76 -67.40
C SER A 115 -23.84 -14.18 -67.58
N THR A 116 -24.29 -15.16 -66.80
CA THR A 116 -24.23 -16.57 -67.25
C THR A 116 -25.29 -17.41 -66.54
N SER A 117 -26.46 -17.46 -67.16
CA SER A 117 -27.43 -18.54 -67.03
C SER A 117 -26.89 -19.84 -67.68
N GLY A 118 -27.12 -20.98 -67.02
CA GLY A 118 -26.91 -22.32 -67.59
C GLY A 118 -26.52 -23.35 -66.52
N ILE A 119 -27.48 -24.07 -65.89
CA ILE A 119 -27.86 -25.48 -66.20
C ILE A 119 -26.72 -26.45 -65.80
N GLN A 120 -26.82 -27.48 -64.93
CA GLN A 120 -27.87 -28.37 -64.42
C GLN A 120 -27.24 -29.24 -63.28
N SER A 121 -27.89 -29.43 -62.12
CA SER A 121 -28.58 -30.66 -61.64
C SER A 121 -27.77 -31.87 -61.15
N ASN A 122 -28.04 -32.24 -59.89
CA ASN A 122 -28.30 -33.60 -59.32
C ASN A 122 -27.42 -34.12 -58.16
N ALA A 123 -28.00 -34.00 -56.96
CA ALA A 123 -28.36 -35.05 -55.99
C ALA A 123 -27.31 -36.00 -55.32
N PRO A 124 -27.57 -36.46 -54.08
CA PRO A 124 -26.57 -36.79 -53.08
C PRO A 124 -26.46 -38.30 -52.77
N LYS A 125 -25.38 -38.75 -52.12
CA LYS A 125 -25.35 -40.04 -51.40
C LYS A 125 -24.46 -40.05 -50.15
N ASN A 126 -25.11 -40.57 -49.09
CA ASN A 126 -24.61 -41.08 -47.82
C ASN A 126 -23.33 -41.92 -47.89
N GLY A 127 -22.62 -41.96 -46.76
CA GLY A 127 -21.69 -43.02 -46.40
C GLY A 127 -21.23 -42.89 -44.95
N GLU A 128 -21.90 -43.61 -44.05
CA GLU A 128 -21.50 -43.88 -42.66
C GLU A 128 -20.09 -44.49 -42.58
N ALA A 129 -19.33 -44.12 -41.55
CA ALA A 129 -18.51 -45.07 -40.79
C ALA A 129 -18.14 -44.46 -39.42
N THR A 130 -18.79 -45.03 -38.42
CA THR A 130 -18.49 -44.98 -36.98
C THR A 130 -17.12 -45.56 -36.66
N VAL A 131 -16.40 -44.95 -35.69
CA VAL A 131 -15.67 -45.69 -34.66
C VAL A 131 -15.73 -44.89 -33.36
N ASN A 132 -16.45 -45.45 -32.39
CA ASN A 132 -16.50 -45.05 -30.98
C ASN A 132 -15.20 -45.39 -30.25
N GLY A 133 -14.93 -44.64 -29.19
CA GLY A 133 -13.94 -44.97 -28.17
C GLY A 133 -13.99 -43.98 -27.02
N GLU A 134 -15.13 -43.92 -26.33
CA GLU A 134 -15.25 -43.33 -24.99
C GLU A 134 -14.54 -44.22 -23.96
N GLU A 135 -13.86 -43.63 -22.97
CA GLU A 135 -14.14 -43.94 -21.57
C GLU A 135 -13.57 -42.85 -20.62
N ASN A 136 -14.49 -42.00 -20.17
CA ASN A 136 -14.73 -41.52 -18.80
C ASN A 136 -13.60 -41.49 -17.77
N GLY A 137 -13.37 -40.28 -17.26
CA GLY A 137 -12.78 -40.00 -15.96
C GLY A 137 -13.36 -38.72 -15.37
N THR A 138 -14.58 -38.80 -14.84
CA THR A 138 -15.26 -37.74 -14.07
C THR A 138 -14.55 -37.51 -12.73
N HIS A 139 -14.00 -36.31 -12.50
CA HIS A 139 -13.66 -35.87 -11.15
C HIS A 139 -14.65 -34.79 -10.68
N ASN A 140 -15.45 -35.21 -9.69
CA ASN A 140 -16.39 -34.41 -8.93
C ASN A 140 -15.74 -33.20 -8.28
N MET A 141 -16.38 -32.04 -8.47
CA MET A 141 -16.31 -30.89 -7.57
C MET A 141 -16.90 -31.28 -6.21
N ASN A 142 -16.07 -31.45 -5.19
CA ASN A 142 -16.50 -31.48 -3.80
C ASN A 142 -16.17 -30.13 -3.16
N ASN A 143 -17.20 -29.28 -3.08
CA ASN A 143 -17.30 -28.23 -2.09
C ASN A 143 -17.40 -28.88 -0.71
N HIS A 144 -16.30 -28.92 0.03
CA HIS A 144 -16.33 -29.02 1.48
C HIS A 144 -15.63 -27.79 2.05
N SER A 145 -16.44 -26.81 2.47
CA SER A 145 -16.05 -25.82 3.46
C SER A 145 -16.00 -26.52 4.83
N GLU A 146 -14.85 -27.10 5.17
CA GLU A 146 -14.55 -27.39 6.57
C GLU A 146 -14.24 -26.07 7.28
N PRO A 147 -14.85 -25.79 8.45
CA PRO A 147 -14.42 -24.66 9.25
C PRO A 147 -12.98 -24.93 9.69
N MET A 148 -12.08 -23.97 9.47
CA MET A 148 -10.72 -24.03 10.02
C MET A 148 -10.80 -24.38 11.50
N GLU A 149 -10.17 -25.49 11.90
CA GLU A 149 -9.79 -25.70 13.29
C GLU A 149 -8.81 -24.58 13.65
N ILE A 150 -9.34 -23.51 14.24
CA ILE A 150 -8.53 -22.54 14.96
C ILE A 150 -7.99 -23.31 16.16
N ASP A 151 -6.66 -23.41 16.25
CA ASP A 151 -5.98 -23.93 17.44
C ASP A 151 -6.39 -23.01 18.61
N VAL A 152 -7.42 -23.43 19.37
CA VAL A 152 -8.15 -22.59 20.34
C VAL A 152 -7.20 -22.02 21.41
N ASP A 153 -6.04 -22.66 21.59
CA ASP A 153 -5.01 -22.27 22.54
C ASP A 153 -4.23 -20.98 22.15
N VAL A 154 -4.37 -20.51 20.91
CA VAL A 154 -3.60 -19.37 20.37
C VAL A 154 -4.46 -18.10 20.22
N GLU A 155 -5.78 -18.21 20.25
CA GLU A 155 -6.66 -17.06 20.05
C GLU A 155 -6.69 -16.15 21.29
N ILE A 156 -6.48 -14.83 21.09
CA ILE A 156 -6.60 -13.85 22.16
C ILE A 156 -8.09 -13.68 22.48
N PRO A 157 -8.52 -13.97 23.71
CA PRO A 157 -9.93 -13.88 24.08
C PRO A 157 -10.40 -12.42 24.05
N ALA A 158 -11.67 -12.19 23.74
CA ALA A 158 -12.26 -10.85 23.69
C ALA A 158 -12.10 -10.06 25.00
N SER A 159 -11.99 -10.74 26.16
CA SER A 159 -11.73 -10.11 27.45
C SER A 159 -10.33 -9.48 27.57
N LYS A 160 -9.38 -9.89 26.72
CA LYS A 160 -8.01 -9.36 26.62
C LYS A 160 -7.80 -8.44 25.40
N ALA A 161 -8.85 -8.19 24.62
CA ALA A 161 -8.82 -7.29 23.47
C ALA A 161 -9.69 -6.07 23.72
N THR A 162 -9.08 -4.89 23.84
CA THR A 162 -9.80 -3.62 23.96
C THR A 162 -9.84 -2.93 22.61
N VAL A 163 -11.04 -2.68 22.09
CA VAL A 163 -11.24 -1.94 20.83
C VAL A 163 -11.58 -0.49 21.15
N LEU A 164 -10.63 0.40 20.90
CA LEU A 164 -10.77 1.84 21.05
C LEU A 164 -11.41 2.42 19.79
N ARG A 165 -12.52 3.13 19.97
CA ARG A 165 -13.28 3.76 18.89
C ARG A 165 -13.32 5.26 19.09
N GLY A 166 -13.27 5.99 17.99
CA GLY A 166 -13.37 7.43 18.00
C GLY A 166 -12.93 8.06 16.69
N HIS A 167 -11.96 7.47 15.99
CA HIS A 167 -11.59 7.89 14.65
C HIS A 167 -12.74 7.68 13.66
N GLU A 168 -12.84 8.58 12.68
CA GLU A 168 -13.94 8.62 11.70
C GLU A 168 -13.54 8.09 10.31
N SER A 169 -12.27 7.72 10.14
CA SER A 169 -11.65 7.20 8.92
C SER A 169 -10.51 6.25 9.31
N GLU A 170 -9.85 5.63 8.34
CA GLU A 170 -8.72 4.73 8.54
C GLU A 170 -7.64 5.29 9.48
N VAL A 171 -7.08 4.41 10.31
CA VAL A 171 -6.00 4.75 11.24
C VAL A 171 -4.70 4.15 10.71
N PHE A 172 -3.89 4.99 10.06
CA PHE A 172 -2.67 4.57 9.39
C PHE A 172 -1.58 4.11 10.36
N ILE A 173 -1.52 4.72 11.54
CA ILE A 173 -0.36 4.60 12.43
C ILE A 173 -0.76 4.57 13.90
N CYS A 174 0.03 3.86 14.70
CA CYS A 174 -0.04 3.91 16.16
C CYS A 174 1.32 3.62 16.81
N ALA A 175 1.61 4.31 17.91
CA ALA A 175 2.85 4.15 18.65
C ALA A 175 2.64 4.32 20.16
N TRP A 176 3.15 3.37 20.94
CA TRP A 176 3.18 3.48 22.38
C TRP A 176 4.18 4.55 22.83
N ASN A 177 3.80 5.25 23.89
CA ASN A 177 4.70 6.11 24.62
C ASN A 177 5.81 5.27 25.28
N PRO A 178 7.07 5.72 25.24
CA PRO A 178 8.20 4.90 25.68
C PRO A 178 8.26 4.68 27.20
N VAL A 179 7.56 5.51 27.98
CA VAL A 179 7.66 5.50 29.46
C VAL A 179 6.34 5.18 30.18
N SER A 180 5.23 5.06 29.46
CA SER A 180 3.91 4.83 30.04
C SER A 180 2.96 4.14 29.05
N ASP A 181 1.88 3.51 29.55
CA ASP A 181 0.85 2.91 28.69
C ASP A 181 -0.11 3.98 28.11
N LEU A 182 0.48 4.95 27.40
CA LEU A 182 -0.24 5.86 26.50
C LEU A 182 -0.02 5.38 25.07
N LEU A 183 -1.09 5.16 24.32
CA LEU A 183 -1.02 4.82 22.90
C LEU A 183 -1.35 6.07 22.09
N ALA A 184 -0.49 6.45 21.14
CA ALA A 184 -0.83 7.46 20.14
C ALA A 184 -1.35 6.77 18.87
N SER A 185 -2.31 7.39 18.18
CA SER A 185 -2.75 6.97 16.84
C SER A 185 -2.97 8.15 15.91
N GLY A 186 -2.75 7.97 14.61
CA GLY A 186 -2.94 8.97 13.57
C GLY A 186 -3.83 8.44 12.43
N SER A 187 -4.73 9.27 11.93
CA SER A 187 -5.81 8.86 11.02
C SER A 187 -6.00 9.84 9.84
N GLY A 188 -6.63 9.33 8.78
CA GLY A 188 -7.19 10.10 7.66
C GLY A 188 -8.28 11.09 8.08
N ASP A 189 -8.85 10.95 9.29
CA ASP A 189 -9.81 11.91 9.84
C ASP A 189 -9.21 13.24 10.29
N SER A 190 -7.94 13.51 9.96
CA SER A 190 -7.16 14.71 10.34
C SER A 190 -6.94 14.89 11.85
N THR A 191 -7.07 13.80 12.62
CA THR A 191 -6.76 13.81 14.05
C THR A 191 -5.66 12.81 14.38
N ALA A 192 -4.85 13.20 15.36
CA ALA A 192 -4.13 12.22 16.18
C ALA A 192 -4.89 12.05 17.49
N ARG A 193 -4.77 10.89 18.13
CA ARG A 193 -5.35 10.63 19.45
C ARG A 193 -4.31 10.08 20.39
N ILE A 194 -4.44 10.43 21.67
CA ILE A 194 -3.67 9.83 22.76
C ILE A 194 -4.66 9.09 23.66
N TRP A 195 -4.51 7.78 23.74
CA TRP A 195 -5.34 6.87 24.52
C TRP A 195 -4.63 6.53 25.81
N ASN A 196 -5.24 6.81 26.95
CA ASN A 196 -4.69 6.44 28.25
C ASN A 196 -5.19 5.06 28.69
N LEU A 197 -4.25 4.13 28.91
CA LEU A 197 -4.52 2.73 29.23
C LEU A 197 -4.00 2.36 30.64
N ASN A 198 -3.57 3.34 31.43
CA ASN A 198 -3.20 3.16 32.85
C ASN A 198 -4.49 3.01 33.71
N GLU A 199 -4.96 1.77 33.82
CA GLU A 199 -5.95 1.22 34.78
C GLU A 199 -7.42 1.76 34.81
N ASN A 200 -8.33 0.77 34.72
CA ASN A 200 -9.74 0.69 35.16
C ASN A 200 -10.83 1.60 34.52
N ASN A 201 -11.52 0.97 33.57
CA ASN A 201 -12.92 1.14 33.17
C ASN A 201 -13.35 2.35 32.33
N ASN A 202 -12.49 3.32 32.04
CA ASN A 202 -12.75 4.28 30.96
C ASN A 202 -11.43 4.74 30.35
N SER A 203 -11.07 4.19 29.18
CA SER A 203 -9.98 4.74 28.37
C SER A 203 -10.32 6.20 28.05
N THR A 204 -9.58 7.13 28.65
CA THR A 204 -9.73 8.55 28.31
C THR A 204 -8.97 8.81 27.02
N GLN A 205 -9.58 9.59 26.13
CA GLN A 205 -8.99 9.96 24.84
C GLN A 205 -8.75 11.47 24.80
N LEU A 206 -7.57 11.84 24.32
CA LEU A 206 -7.26 13.20 23.90
C LEU A 206 -7.30 13.25 22.38
N VAL A 207 -7.94 14.28 21.81
CA VAL A 207 -8.09 14.45 20.35
C VAL A 207 -7.28 15.66 19.91
N LEU A 208 -6.23 15.40 19.13
CA LEU A 208 -5.29 16.38 18.60
C LEU A 208 -5.71 16.72 17.17
N ARG A 209 -6.46 17.82 17.02
CA ARG A 209 -7.03 18.22 15.73
C ARG A 209 -6.01 18.99 14.90
N HIS A 210 -5.73 18.49 13.68
CA HIS A 210 -4.78 19.13 12.77
C HIS A 210 -5.44 20.21 11.88
N CYS A 211 -6.77 20.24 11.84
CA CYS A 211 -7.55 21.34 11.26
C CYS A 211 -7.51 22.59 12.15
N ILE A 212 -7.30 23.76 11.52
CA ILE A 212 -7.45 25.06 12.17
C ILE A 212 -8.91 25.49 12.01
N ARG A 213 -9.52 25.99 13.08
CA ARG A 213 -10.87 26.58 13.04
C ARG A 213 -10.81 27.99 12.45
N GLU A 214 -11.08 28.14 11.16
CA GLU A 214 -11.43 29.45 10.60
C GLU A 214 -12.95 29.63 10.62
N GLY A 215 -13.45 30.70 11.24
CA GLY A 215 -14.87 31.06 11.19
C GLY A 215 -15.84 30.11 11.91
N GLY A 216 -15.36 29.15 12.71
CA GLY A 216 -16.22 28.23 13.47
C GLY A 216 -16.74 27.02 12.68
N GLN A 217 -16.26 26.82 11.44
CA GLN A 217 -16.45 25.58 10.71
C GLN A 217 -15.13 24.80 10.67
N ASP A 218 -15.17 23.55 11.14
CA ASP A 218 -14.10 22.60 10.83
C ASP A 218 -14.21 22.34 9.33
N VAL A 219 -13.16 22.63 8.56
CA VAL A 219 -13.05 22.21 7.15
C VAL A 219 -12.00 21.10 7.10
N PRO A 220 -12.41 19.81 7.24
CA PRO A 220 -11.52 18.70 6.96
C PRO A 220 -11.48 18.54 5.43
N SER A 221 -10.40 18.99 4.81
CA SER A 221 -9.95 18.39 3.56
C SER A 221 -8.43 18.33 3.53
N ASN A 222 -7.91 17.12 3.30
CA ASN A 222 -6.50 16.80 3.02
C ASN A 222 -5.50 17.14 4.15
N LYS A 223 -5.81 16.74 5.40
CA LYS A 223 -4.93 16.93 6.58
C LYS A 223 -4.68 15.64 7.36
N ASP A 224 -4.70 14.52 6.67
CA ASP A 224 -4.46 13.19 7.19
C ASP A 224 -3.18 13.17 8.02
N VAL A 225 -3.21 12.54 9.19
CA VAL A 225 -2.00 12.34 10.00
C VAL A 225 -1.27 11.13 9.44
N THR A 226 -0.19 11.38 8.71
CA THR A 226 0.54 10.38 7.93
C THR A 226 1.67 9.72 8.70
N SER A 227 2.23 10.41 9.70
CA SER A 227 3.32 9.92 10.53
C SER A 227 3.26 10.52 11.93
N LEU A 228 3.73 9.76 12.93
CA LEU A 228 3.85 10.22 14.31
C LEU A 228 5.02 9.52 15.01
N ASP A 229 5.63 10.19 15.98
CA ASP A 229 6.73 9.63 16.77
C ASP A 229 6.83 10.30 18.16
N TRP A 230 7.05 9.49 19.19
CA TRP A 230 7.29 9.99 20.55
C TRP A 230 8.76 10.31 20.73
N ASN A 231 9.06 11.42 21.42
CA ASN A 231 10.43 11.65 21.88
C ASN A 231 10.80 10.62 22.97
N SER A 232 12.10 10.43 23.22
CA SER A 232 12.58 9.32 24.05
C SER A 232 12.14 9.35 25.53
N ASP A 233 11.76 10.51 26.06
CA ASP A 233 11.22 10.64 27.43
C ASP A 233 9.68 10.58 27.47
N GLY A 234 9.02 10.50 26.31
CA GLY A 234 7.57 10.40 26.17
C GLY A 234 6.81 11.66 26.59
N THR A 235 7.47 12.82 26.68
CA THR A 235 6.79 14.08 27.03
C THR A 235 6.16 14.77 25.82
N LEU A 236 6.71 14.54 24.63
CA LEU A 236 6.29 15.18 23.38
C LEU A 236 6.02 14.14 22.29
N LEU A 237 4.95 14.38 21.53
CA LEU A 237 4.58 13.63 20.33
C LEU A 237 4.77 14.55 19.12
N ALA A 238 5.56 14.11 18.15
CA ALA A 238 5.62 14.77 16.85
C ALA A 238 4.64 14.11 15.88
N THR A 239 3.99 14.90 15.05
CA THR A 239 3.10 14.43 13.99
C THR A 239 3.40 15.13 12.68
N GLY A 240 3.17 14.43 11.58
CA GLY A 240 3.33 14.90 10.21
C GLY A 240 2.05 14.63 9.49
N SER A 241 1.68 15.55 8.60
CA SER A 241 0.39 15.47 7.92
C SER A 241 0.49 15.70 6.43
N TYR A 242 -0.60 15.36 5.75
CA TYR A 242 -0.76 15.47 4.31
C TYR A 242 -0.65 16.91 3.80
N ASP A 243 -1.00 17.90 4.63
CA ASP A 243 -0.79 19.32 4.33
C ASP A 243 0.69 19.76 4.39
N GLY A 244 1.61 18.85 4.72
CA GLY A 244 3.05 19.09 4.78
C GLY A 244 3.55 19.68 6.08
N PHE A 245 2.69 19.96 7.05
CA PHE A 245 3.12 20.51 8.34
C PHE A 245 3.59 19.40 9.29
N ALA A 246 4.73 19.65 9.94
CA ALA A 246 5.13 18.91 11.13
C ALA A 246 4.69 19.68 12.39
N ARG A 247 4.16 18.98 13.39
CA ARG A 247 3.66 19.56 14.64
C ARG A 247 4.22 18.80 15.84
N ILE A 248 4.41 19.52 16.94
CA ILE A 248 4.82 18.95 18.23
C ILE A 248 3.68 19.18 19.22
N TRP A 249 3.28 18.11 19.89
CA TRP A 249 2.22 18.08 20.88
C TRP A 249 2.78 17.63 22.22
N THR A 250 2.21 18.12 23.32
CA THR A 250 2.47 17.55 24.63
C THR A 250 1.72 16.24 24.80
N LYS A 251 2.20 15.36 25.68
CA LYS A 251 1.47 14.13 26.04
C LYS A 251 0.06 14.37 26.60
N ASP A 252 -0.20 15.59 27.09
CA ASP A 252 -1.51 16.03 27.59
C ASP A 252 -2.43 16.56 26.46
N GLY A 253 -2.00 16.47 25.20
CA GLY A 253 -2.80 16.77 24.01
C GLY A 253 -2.78 18.22 23.55
N ASN A 254 -1.90 19.06 24.12
CA ASN A 254 -1.79 20.47 23.72
C ASN A 254 -0.80 20.62 22.56
N LEU A 255 -1.14 21.44 21.56
CA LEU A 255 -0.21 21.80 20.49
C LEU A 255 0.90 22.70 21.07
N ALA A 256 2.12 22.20 21.15
CA ALA A 256 3.27 22.92 21.68
C ALA A 256 3.93 23.81 20.60
N SER A 257 4.06 23.29 19.37
CA SER A 257 4.63 24.02 18.25
C SER A 257 4.11 23.49 16.92
N THR A 258 3.81 24.38 15.98
CA THR A 258 3.73 24.03 14.55
C THR A 258 5.08 24.40 13.96
N LEU A 259 5.79 23.40 13.43
CA LEU A 259 7.07 23.59 12.76
C LEU A 259 6.85 24.27 11.39
N GLY A 260 7.80 24.12 10.48
CA GLY A 260 7.57 24.50 9.08
C GLY A 260 6.79 23.47 8.29
N GLN A 261 6.80 23.66 6.98
CA GLN A 261 5.99 22.91 6.03
C GLN A 261 6.87 22.36 4.89
N HIS A 262 6.69 21.08 4.57
CA HIS A 262 7.08 20.51 3.28
C HIS A 262 6.14 21.02 2.16
N LYS A 263 6.58 20.96 0.91
CA LYS A 263 5.69 21.26 -0.23
C LYS A 263 4.82 20.03 -0.56
N GLY A 264 3.77 19.84 0.23
CA GLY A 264 2.89 18.67 0.17
C GLY A 264 3.18 17.65 1.27
N PRO A 265 2.59 16.45 1.20
CA PRO A 265 2.62 15.46 2.27
C PRO A 265 3.99 15.15 2.86
N ILE A 266 4.02 15.01 4.19
CA ILE A 266 5.09 14.32 4.91
C ILE A 266 4.78 12.82 4.88
N PHE A 267 5.75 11.98 4.54
CA PHE A 267 5.58 10.52 4.56
C PHE A 267 6.16 9.87 5.80
N ALA A 268 7.26 10.40 6.33
CA ALA A 268 7.89 9.89 7.54
C ALA A 268 8.41 11.02 8.40
N LEU A 269 8.37 10.84 9.72
CA LEU A 269 9.01 11.72 10.68
C LEU A 269 9.56 10.93 11.86
N LYS A 270 10.71 11.35 12.40
CA LYS A 270 11.33 10.73 13.58
C LYS A 270 12.10 11.71 14.44
N TRP A 271 11.95 11.57 15.76
CA TRP A 271 12.84 12.19 16.72
C TRP A 271 14.24 11.57 16.64
N ASN A 272 15.26 12.40 16.82
CA ASN A 272 16.58 11.87 17.13
C ASN A 272 16.62 11.35 18.58
N LYS A 273 17.56 10.45 18.89
CA LYS A 273 17.67 9.83 20.23
C LYS A 273 17.85 10.83 21.38
N LYS A 274 18.45 11.99 21.11
CA LYS A 274 18.62 13.06 22.10
C LYS A 274 17.34 13.86 22.36
N GLY A 275 16.34 13.77 21.49
CA GLY A 275 15.07 14.48 21.59
C GLY A 275 15.17 15.98 21.28
N ASN A 276 16.23 16.43 20.61
CA ASN A 276 16.44 17.86 20.31
C ASN A 276 16.20 18.20 18.84
N CYS A 277 16.07 17.20 17.96
CA CYS A 277 15.77 17.40 16.56
C CYS A 277 14.72 16.39 16.08
N ILE A 278 13.93 16.81 15.09
CA ILE A 278 13.00 15.97 14.34
C ILE A 278 13.50 15.91 12.91
N LEU A 279 13.48 14.74 12.29
CA LEU A 279 13.74 14.54 10.87
C LEU A 279 12.43 14.20 10.18
N SER A 280 12.13 14.83 9.05
CA SER A 280 10.98 14.49 8.21
C SER A 280 11.39 14.23 6.76
N ALA A 281 10.61 13.41 6.08
CA ALA A 281 10.70 13.10 4.65
C ALA A 281 9.38 13.47 3.96
N GLY A 282 9.46 14.12 2.80
CA GLY A 282 8.29 14.62 2.10
C GLY A 282 8.18 14.19 0.64
N VAL A 283 6.97 14.33 0.10
CA VAL A 283 6.68 14.15 -1.34
C VAL A 283 7.50 15.10 -2.21
N ASP A 284 7.91 16.23 -1.65
CA ASP A 284 8.70 17.26 -2.30
C ASP A 284 10.15 16.88 -2.56
N LYS A 285 10.49 15.59 -2.39
CA LYS A 285 11.79 14.97 -2.68
C LYS A 285 12.88 15.39 -1.68
N THR A 286 12.49 16.04 -0.59
CA THR A 286 13.44 16.54 0.40
C THR A 286 13.25 15.88 1.74
N THR A 287 14.33 15.90 2.52
CA THR A 287 14.25 15.66 3.96
C THR A 287 14.61 16.94 4.71
N ILE A 288 14.04 17.17 5.88
CA ILE A 288 14.31 18.35 6.71
C ILE A 288 14.64 17.91 8.13
N ILE A 289 15.72 18.48 8.68
CA ILE A 289 15.99 18.43 10.12
C ILE A 289 15.43 19.72 10.75
N TRP A 290 14.54 19.56 11.71
CA TRP A 290 13.94 20.62 12.51
C TRP A 290 14.58 20.70 13.89
N ASP A 291 14.71 21.90 14.44
CA ASP A 291 15.05 22.09 15.84
C ASP A 291 13.77 22.03 16.67
N ALA A 292 13.68 21.06 17.58
CA ALA A 292 12.47 20.84 18.34
C ALA A 292 12.20 21.94 19.39
N HIS A 293 13.22 22.72 19.78
CA HIS A 293 13.07 23.78 20.78
C HIS A 293 12.61 25.09 20.14
N THR A 294 13.21 25.46 19.01
CA THR A 294 12.87 26.73 18.33
C THR A 294 11.70 26.57 17.37
N GLY A 295 11.44 25.36 16.89
CA GLY A 295 10.44 25.08 15.87
C GLY A 295 10.90 25.33 14.43
N GLU A 296 12.14 25.76 14.23
CA GLU A 296 12.66 26.17 12.93
C GLU A 296 13.35 25.02 12.17
N ALA A 297 13.35 25.11 10.84
CA ALA A 297 14.14 24.23 9.98
C ALA A 297 15.64 24.51 10.17
N LYS A 298 16.41 23.52 10.61
CA LYS A 298 17.88 23.62 10.69
C LYS A 298 18.53 23.47 9.33
N GLN A 299 18.05 22.50 8.55
CA GLN A 299 18.56 22.22 7.22
C GLN A 299 17.58 21.38 6.41
N GLN A 300 17.43 21.73 5.12
CA GLN A 300 16.75 20.93 4.12
C GLN A 300 17.77 20.25 3.20
N PHE A 301 17.53 18.98 2.87
CA PHE A 301 18.41 18.14 2.06
C PHE A 301 17.67 17.72 0.78
N PRO A 302 17.90 18.43 -0.34
CA PRO A 302 17.23 18.18 -1.62
C PRO A 302 18.04 17.22 -2.51
N PHE A 303 18.32 16.02 -2.01
CA PHE A 303 19.18 15.07 -2.72
C PHE A 303 18.43 14.06 -3.59
N HIS A 304 17.18 13.72 -3.23
CA HIS A 304 16.38 12.80 -4.03
C HIS A 304 15.79 13.48 -5.27
N SER A 305 15.61 12.68 -6.32
CA SER A 305 14.99 13.10 -7.58
C SER A 305 13.50 12.76 -7.67
N ALA A 306 12.99 11.98 -6.71
CA ALA A 306 11.60 11.58 -6.53
C ALA A 306 11.21 11.64 -5.03
N PRO A 307 9.93 11.46 -4.66
CA PRO A 307 9.48 11.52 -3.27
C PRO A 307 10.35 10.73 -2.27
N ALA A 308 10.65 11.33 -1.12
CA ALA A 308 11.38 10.66 -0.03
C ALA A 308 10.39 9.94 0.88
N LEU A 309 10.50 8.61 0.96
CA LEU A 309 9.47 7.74 1.55
C LEU A 309 9.71 7.44 3.03
N ASP A 310 10.95 7.16 3.42
CA ASP A 310 11.31 6.80 4.78
C ASP A 310 12.66 7.41 5.19
N VAL A 311 12.83 7.57 6.50
CA VAL A 311 14.02 8.13 7.13
C VAL A 311 14.36 7.36 8.40
N ASP A 312 15.66 7.26 8.67
CA ASP A 312 16.12 6.64 9.91
C ASP A 312 17.44 7.26 10.41
N TRP A 313 17.48 7.57 11.71
CA TRP A 313 18.64 8.17 12.35
C TRP A 313 19.72 7.11 12.60
N GLN A 314 20.92 7.34 12.08
CA GLN A 314 22.12 6.58 12.46
C GLN A 314 22.64 7.03 13.84
N ASN A 315 22.60 8.34 14.07
CA ASN A 315 22.95 9.00 15.33
C ASN A 315 22.26 10.37 15.39
N ASN A 316 22.56 11.19 16.41
CA ASN A 316 21.87 12.47 16.60
C ASN A 316 22.05 13.53 15.49
N THR A 317 22.95 13.31 14.53
CA THR A 317 23.30 14.27 13.47
C THR A 317 23.34 13.65 12.07
N THR A 318 23.30 12.33 11.97
CA THR A 318 23.48 11.58 10.73
C THR A 318 22.30 10.64 10.56
N PHE A 319 21.73 10.60 9.37
CA PHE A 319 20.55 9.82 9.05
C PHE A 319 20.67 9.22 7.65
N ALA A 320 19.80 8.28 7.33
CA ALA A 320 19.58 7.83 5.98
C ALA A 320 18.16 8.18 5.52
N SER A 321 17.98 8.41 4.22
CA SER A 321 16.69 8.59 3.55
C SER A 321 16.61 7.71 2.32
N CYS A 322 15.44 7.18 2.01
CA CYS A 322 15.18 6.40 0.80
C CYS A 322 14.00 6.95 0.01
N SER A 323 13.90 6.57 -1.26
CA SER A 323 12.99 7.20 -2.21
C SER A 323 12.51 6.25 -3.30
N THR A 324 11.44 6.69 -3.96
CA THR A 324 10.97 6.22 -5.26
C THR A 324 12.03 6.32 -6.37
N ASP A 325 13.09 7.13 -6.20
CA ASP A 325 14.21 7.19 -7.14
C ASP A 325 15.20 6.02 -7.04
N MET A 326 14.85 4.99 -6.27
CA MET A 326 15.63 3.76 -6.08
C MET A 326 16.93 3.96 -5.29
N CYS A 327 17.22 5.18 -4.83
CA CYS A 327 18.44 5.51 -4.12
C CYS A 327 18.22 5.63 -2.61
N ILE A 328 19.32 5.42 -1.88
CA ILE A 328 19.39 5.69 -0.44
C ILE A 328 20.53 6.67 -0.20
N HIS A 329 20.24 7.80 0.46
CA HIS A 329 21.24 8.80 0.81
C HIS A 329 21.52 8.78 2.31
N VAL A 330 22.79 8.70 2.69
CA VAL A 330 23.25 8.94 4.05
C VAL A 330 23.67 10.39 4.18
N CYS A 331 23.00 11.13 5.05
CA CYS A 331 23.07 12.58 5.17
C CYS A 331 23.53 12.99 6.57
N ARG A 332 24.15 14.16 6.68
CA ARG A 332 24.59 14.70 7.97
C ARG A 332 24.28 16.19 8.08
N LEU A 333 23.78 16.60 9.25
CA LEU A 333 23.59 18.01 9.58
C LEU A 333 24.89 18.82 9.39
N GLY A 334 24.80 19.92 8.66
CA GLY A 334 25.91 20.78 8.27
C GLY A 334 26.62 20.38 6.97
N SER A 335 26.26 19.25 6.36
CA SER A 335 26.80 18.81 5.06
C SER A 335 25.84 19.21 3.94
N ASP A 336 26.37 19.83 2.88
CA ASP A 336 25.65 20.25 1.68
C ASP A 336 25.54 19.15 0.60
N ARG A 337 26.17 18.00 0.84
CA ARG A 337 26.14 16.81 0.01
C ARG A 337 25.90 15.55 0.85
N PRO A 338 25.36 14.47 0.27
CA PRO A 338 25.27 13.19 0.95
C PRO A 338 26.68 12.70 1.33
N LEU A 339 26.81 12.11 2.51
CA LEU A 339 28.02 11.41 2.94
C LEU A 339 28.26 10.17 2.09
N LYS A 340 27.16 9.49 1.71
CA LYS A 340 27.17 8.31 0.87
C LYS A 340 25.84 8.16 0.16
N THR A 341 25.87 7.58 -1.04
CA THR A 341 24.68 7.20 -1.79
C THR A 341 24.79 5.72 -2.09
N PHE A 342 23.85 4.92 -1.60
CA PHE A 342 23.72 3.51 -1.96
C PHE A 342 22.79 3.38 -3.15
N GLN A 343 23.24 2.62 -4.15
CA GLN A 343 22.50 2.29 -5.36
C GLN A 343 22.58 0.79 -5.60
N GLY A 344 21.50 0.21 -6.11
CA GLY A 344 21.42 -1.22 -6.41
C GLY A 344 20.01 -1.79 -6.37
N HIS A 345 19.07 -1.09 -5.73
CA HIS A 345 17.64 -1.37 -5.93
C HIS A 345 17.22 -0.98 -7.35
N THR A 346 16.24 -1.70 -7.89
CA THR A 346 15.71 -1.49 -9.26
C THR A 346 14.26 -1.02 -9.27
N ASN A 347 13.71 -0.70 -8.11
CA ASN A 347 12.38 -0.12 -7.94
C ASN A 347 12.35 0.72 -6.64
N GLU A 348 11.19 1.29 -6.32
CA GLU A 348 10.97 2.15 -5.14
C GLU A 348 11.48 1.51 -3.85
N VAL A 349 12.19 2.28 -3.02
CA VAL A 349 12.70 1.81 -1.73
C VAL A 349 11.74 2.25 -0.63
N ASN A 350 10.99 1.30 -0.08
CA ASN A 350 9.87 1.56 0.82
C ASN A 350 10.29 1.87 2.24
N ALA A 351 11.31 1.18 2.75
CA ALA A 351 11.75 1.36 4.12
C ALA A 351 13.25 1.13 4.28
N ILE A 352 13.84 1.87 5.22
CA ILE A 352 15.23 1.74 5.65
C ILE A 352 15.34 1.76 7.16
N LYS A 353 16.22 0.92 7.73
CA LYS A 353 16.48 0.91 9.18
C LYS A 353 17.94 0.63 9.49
N TRP A 354 18.57 1.50 10.28
CA TRP A 354 19.87 1.25 10.88
C TRP A 354 19.75 0.14 11.91
N ASP A 355 20.74 -0.73 11.97
CA ASP A 355 20.86 -1.71 13.04
C ASP A 355 21.14 -1.00 14.39
N PRO A 356 20.94 -1.66 15.53
CA PRO A 356 21.13 -1.04 16.84
C PRO A 356 22.54 -0.48 17.10
N SER A 357 23.56 -0.96 16.39
CA SER A 357 24.93 -0.41 16.47
C SER A 357 25.17 0.78 15.53
N GLY A 358 24.29 1.02 14.56
CA GLY A 358 24.43 2.06 13.53
C GLY A 358 25.51 1.76 12.49
N MET A 359 25.95 0.50 12.37
CA MET A 359 27.00 0.06 11.45
C MET A 359 26.46 -0.47 10.12
N LEU A 360 25.28 -1.09 10.15
CA LEU A 360 24.59 -1.66 9.00
C LEU A 360 23.25 -0.93 8.78
N LEU A 361 22.93 -0.70 7.51
CA LEU A 361 21.63 -0.20 7.10
C LEU A 361 20.92 -1.30 6.32
N ALA A 362 19.70 -1.65 6.71
CA ALA A 362 18.84 -2.53 5.92
C ALA A 362 17.89 -1.68 5.07
N SER A 363 17.55 -2.16 3.87
CA SER A 363 16.53 -1.59 3.00
C SER A 363 15.67 -2.65 2.35
N CYS A 364 14.42 -2.30 2.06
CA CYS A 364 13.50 -3.13 1.28
C CYS A 364 12.80 -2.33 0.20
N SER A 365 12.36 -3.01 -0.86
CA SER A 365 11.89 -2.37 -2.08
C SER A 365 10.78 -3.16 -2.77
N ASP A 366 10.08 -2.48 -3.67
CA ASP A 366 9.17 -3.08 -4.65
C ASP A 366 9.87 -4.00 -5.66
N ASP A 367 11.20 -3.97 -5.73
CA ASP A 367 11.99 -4.94 -6.50
C ASP A 367 12.08 -6.34 -5.85
N MET A 368 11.36 -6.54 -4.75
CA MET A 368 11.25 -7.80 -4.01
C MET A 368 12.54 -8.22 -3.30
N THR A 369 13.53 -7.34 -3.23
CA THR A 369 14.82 -7.60 -2.56
C THR A 369 14.94 -6.88 -1.22
N LEU A 370 15.67 -7.51 -0.31
CA LEU A 370 16.16 -6.92 0.91
C LEU A 370 17.67 -6.76 0.79
N LYS A 371 18.18 -5.54 0.97
CA LYS A 371 19.62 -5.26 0.87
C LYS A 371 20.17 -4.77 2.19
N ILE A 372 21.40 -5.19 2.47
CA ILE A 372 22.16 -4.77 3.66
C ILE A 372 23.36 -3.96 3.20
N TRP A 373 23.54 -2.79 3.77
CA TRP A 373 24.56 -1.82 3.38
C TRP A 373 25.52 -1.55 4.53
N SER A 374 26.76 -1.25 4.18
CA SER A 374 27.76 -0.77 5.12
C SER A 374 28.42 0.47 4.56
N MET A 375 28.70 1.45 5.43
CA MET A 375 29.45 2.65 5.04
C MET A 375 30.88 2.35 4.56
N LYS A 376 31.40 1.14 4.80
CA LYS A 376 32.77 0.74 4.46
C LYS A 376 32.96 0.32 3.00
N GLN A 377 31.89 0.02 2.27
CA GLN A 377 31.95 -0.47 0.89
C GLN A 377 30.85 0.16 0.02
N GLU A 378 31.02 0.13 -1.30
CA GLU A 378 30.03 0.69 -2.24
C GLU A 378 28.88 -0.27 -2.54
N SER A 379 29.18 -1.56 -2.77
CA SER A 379 28.16 -2.58 -3.01
C SER A 379 27.46 -3.00 -1.72
N CYS A 380 26.22 -3.45 -1.83
CA CYS A 380 25.53 -4.10 -0.72
C CYS A 380 26.35 -5.27 -0.16
N VAL A 381 26.37 -5.41 1.16
CA VAL A 381 26.95 -6.54 1.90
C VAL A 381 26.16 -7.81 1.60
N HIS A 382 24.83 -7.69 1.62
CA HIS A 382 23.91 -8.76 1.24
C HIS A 382 22.86 -8.23 0.27
N ASP A 383 22.54 -9.07 -0.72
CA ASP A 383 21.44 -8.91 -1.65
C ASP A 383 20.55 -10.14 -1.55
N LEU A 384 19.44 -10.00 -0.83
CA LEU A 384 18.58 -11.12 -0.47
C LEU A 384 17.31 -11.05 -1.31
N GLN A 385 17.10 -12.05 -2.17
CA GLN A 385 15.80 -12.27 -2.81
C GLN A 385 14.81 -12.73 -1.73
N ALA A 386 14.24 -11.75 -1.05
CA ALA A 386 13.59 -11.99 0.22
C ALA A 386 12.15 -12.44 0.04
N HIS A 387 11.43 -11.90 -0.96
CA HIS A 387 10.00 -12.19 -1.15
C HIS A 387 9.67 -12.41 -2.63
N SER A 388 8.43 -12.87 -2.88
CA SER A 388 7.88 -13.10 -4.23
C SER A 388 7.08 -11.92 -4.78
N LYS A 389 6.85 -10.91 -3.95
CA LYS A 389 6.22 -9.63 -4.26
C LYS A 389 6.88 -8.51 -3.46
N GLU A 390 6.39 -7.30 -3.61
CA GLU A 390 6.88 -6.06 -3.02
C GLU A 390 7.07 -6.18 -1.49
N ILE A 391 8.14 -5.59 -0.95
CA ILE A 391 8.43 -5.64 0.49
C ILE A 391 8.15 -4.27 1.11
N TYR A 392 7.20 -4.21 2.03
CA TYR A 392 6.72 -2.94 2.58
C TYR A 392 7.41 -2.50 3.86
N THR A 393 7.88 -3.44 4.68
CA THR A 393 8.43 -3.08 5.98
C THR A 393 9.55 -4.00 6.42
N ILE A 394 10.48 -3.41 7.16
CA ILE A 394 11.60 -4.09 7.80
C ILE A 394 11.82 -3.54 9.21
N LYS A 395 12.25 -4.40 10.13
CA LYS A 395 12.66 -4.01 11.49
C LYS A 395 13.80 -4.89 11.98
N TRP A 396 14.79 -4.28 12.62
CA TRP A 396 15.80 -4.99 13.38
C TRP A 396 15.25 -5.41 14.74
N SER A 397 15.66 -6.57 15.24
CA SER A 397 15.37 -6.97 16.61
C SER A 397 16.16 -6.08 17.59
N PRO A 398 15.60 -5.73 18.77
CA PRO A 398 16.28 -4.93 19.78
C PRO A 398 17.28 -5.79 20.59
N THR A 399 18.16 -6.50 19.88
CA THR A 399 19.14 -7.45 20.44
C THR A 399 20.55 -7.17 19.93
N GLY A 400 21.54 -7.80 20.56
CA GLY A 400 22.96 -7.62 20.23
C GLY A 400 23.66 -6.57 21.12
N PRO A 401 24.99 -6.42 20.98
CA PRO A 401 25.85 -5.82 22.01
C PRO A 401 25.50 -4.40 22.47
N SER A 402 24.82 -3.61 21.63
CA SER A 402 24.44 -2.22 21.92
C SER A 402 23.00 -2.06 22.45
N THR A 403 22.37 -3.15 22.89
CA THR A 403 20.96 -3.18 23.32
C THR A 403 20.81 -3.70 24.76
N ASN A 404 19.58 -3.68 25.27
CA ASN A 404 19.24 -4.29 26.56
C ASN A 404 19.30 -5.82 26.53
N ASN A 405 19.47 -6.44 25.35
CA ASN A 405 19.54 -7.88 25.16
C ASN A 405 20.90 -8.27 24.48
N PRO A 406 22.05 -8.02 25.15
CA PRO A 406 23.37 -8.05 24.50
C PRO A 406 23.83 -9.43 24.02
N ASN A 407 23.30 -10.50 24.63
CA ASN A 407 23.68 -11.88 24.33
C ASN A 407 22.76 -12.56 23.30
N ALA A 408 21.66 -11.89 22.91
CA ALA A 408 20.75 -12.42 21.90
C ALA A 408 21.26 -12.03 20.50
N SER A 409 21.12 -12.95 19.55
CA SER A 409 21.52 -12.73 18.17
C SER A 409 20.65 -11.67 17.51
N ILE A 410 21.29 -10.74 16.81
CA ILE A 410 20.58 -9.77 15.98
C ILE A 410 19.82 -10.50 14.87
N MET A 411 18.60 -10.04 14.61
CA MET A 411 17.73 -10.56 13.56
C MET A 411 17.10 -9.40 12.82
N LEU A 412 16.74 -9.62 11.57
CA LEU A 412 15.95 -8.69 10.77
C LEU A 412 14.63 -9.35 10.40
N ALA A 413 13.52 -8.64 10.58
CA ALA A 413 12.21 -9.05 10.07
C ALA A 413 11.91 -8.30 8.77
N SER A 414 11.30 -8.98 7.80
CA SER A 414 10.73 -8.39 6.58
C SER A 414 9.31 -8.89 6.35
N ALA A 415 8.46 -8.04 5.78
CA ALA A 415 7.07 -8.37 5.46
C ALA A 415 6.65 -7.78 4.11
N SER A 416 5.76 -8.49 3.41
CA SER A 416 5.53 -8.30 1.99
C SER A 416 4.04 -8.32 1.60
N PHE A 417 3.78 -7.79 0.41
CA PHE A 417 2.53 -7.95 -0.33
C PHE A 417 2.20 -9.42 -0.65
N ASP A 418 3.18 -10.33 -0.59
CA ASP A 418 2.96 -11.78 -0.76
C ASP A 418 2.37 -12.49 0.47
N SER A 419 1.90 -11.74 1.46
CA SER A 419 1.35 -12.20 2.74
C SER A 419 2.32 -12.96 3.65
N THR A 420 3.62 -13.00 3.33
CA THR A 420 4.62 -13.67 4.19
C THR A 420 5.40 -12.68 5.06
N VAL A 421 5.82 -13.18 6.23
CA VAL A 421 6.81 -12.52 7.09
C VAL A 421 8.04 -13.41 7.17
N ARG A 422 9.23 -12.84 7.05
CA ARG A 422 10.50 -13.60 7.15
C ARG A 422 11.40 -13.03 8.22
N LEU A 423 12.10 -13.92 8.92
CA LEU A 423 13.13 -13.59 9.90
C LEU A 423 14.49 -14.00 9.34
N TRP A 424 15.47 -13.10 9.46
CA TRP A 424 16.78 -13.24 8.83
C TRP A 424 17.90 -13.15 9.86
N ASP A 425 18.88 -14.03 9.71
CA ASP A 425 20.21 -13.88 10.27
C ASP A 425 21.03 -13.11 9.24
N VAL A 426 21.25 -11.83 9.52
CA VAL A 426 21.95 -10.94 8.59
C VAL A 426 23.44 -11.24 8.54
N GLU A 427 24.07 -11.68 9.64
CA GLU A 427 25.51 -12.00 9.63
C GLU A 427 25.81 -13.19 8.71
N ARG A 428 24.89 -14.16 8.67
CA ARG A 428 25.00 -15.36 7.82
C ARG A 428 24.34 -15.18 6.46
N GLY A 429 23.51 -14.15 6.29
CA GLY A 429 22.75 -13.89 5.06
C GLY A 429 21.70 -14.97 4.77
N VAL A 430 21.07 -15.55 5.79
CA VAL A 430 20.10 -16.65 5.64
C VAL A 430 18.74 -16.34 6.26
N CYS A 431 17.69 -16.85 5.63
CA CYS A 431 16.35 -16.85 6.22
C CYS A 431 16.28 -17.91 7.33
N ILE A 432 15.94 -17.51 8.54
CA ILE A 432 15.75 -18.37 9.71
C ILE A 432 14.35 -18.99 9.66
N HIS A 433 13.33 -18.16 9.44
CA HIS A 433 11.93 -18.55 9.47
C HIS A 433 11.12 -17.84 8.38
N THR A 434 10.19 -18.56 7.78
CA THR A 434 9.15 -18.02 6.88
C THR A 434 7.79 -18.28 7.52
N LEU A 435 7.08 -17.21 7.85
CA LEU A 435 5.82 -17.21 8.59
C LEU A 435 4.67 -16.94 7.61
N THR A 436 3.75 -17.90 7.45
CA THR A 436 2.82 -17.94 6.30
C THR A 436 1.35 -18.05 6.71
N ARG A 437 0.97 -17.59 7.91
CA ARG A 437 -0.45 -17.66 8.35
C ARG A 437 -1.31 -16.55 7.76
N HIS A 438 -0.71 -15.41 7.41
CA HIS A 438 -1.45 -14.30 6.81
C HIS A 438 -1.94 -14.63 5.40
N GLN A 439 -3.12 -14.15 5.07
CA GLN A 439 -3.80 -14.41 3.79
C GLN A 439 -3.81 -13.21 2.84
N GLU A 440 -3.41 -12.05 3.33
CA GLU A 440 -3.41 -10.77 2.63
C GLU A 440 -2.09 -10.03 2.94
N PRO A 441 -1.76 -8.94 2.21
CA PRO A 441 -0.54 -8.17 2.42
C PRO A 441 -0.26 -7.81 3.89
N VAL A 442 0.99 -7.96 4.30
CA VAL A 442 1.46 -7.60 5.65
C VAL A 442 2.12 -6.23 5.59
N TYR A 443 1.52 -5.25 6.25
CA TYR A 443 1.98 -3.86 6.21
C TYR A 443 2.92 -3.49 7.37
N SER A 444 2.83 -4.21 8.50
CA SER A 444 3.61 -3.85 9.68
C SER A 444 4.11 -5.07 10.43
N VAL A 445 5.34 -4.95 10.92
CA VAL A 445 5.96 -5.86 11.88
C VAL A 445 6.63 -5.06 12.99
N ALA A 446 6.64 -5.62 14.20
CA ALA A 446 7.29 -5.04 15.37
C ALA A 446 7.80 -6.13 16.33
N PHE A 447 9.07 -6.05 16.73
CA PHE A 447 9.61 -6.92 17.76
C PHE A 447 9.15 -6.47 19.15
N SER A 448 8.95 -7.43 20.05
CA SER A 448 8.84 -7.16 21.49
C SER A 448 10.15 -6.53 22.00
N PRO A 449 10.12 -5.76 23.11
CA PRO A 449 11.31 -5.13 23.67
C PRO A 449 12.45 -6.09 24.04
N ASP A 450 12.14 -7.35 24.33
CA ASP A 450 13.11 -8.41 24.61
C ASP A 450 13.56 -9.19 23.36
N GLY A 451 12.98 -8.90 22.18
CA GLY A 451 13.27 -9.54 20.90
C GLY A 451 12.78 -10.99 20.77
N LYS A 452 12.05 -11.53 21.76
CA LYS A 452 11.59 -12.93 21.75
C LYS A 452 10.30 -13.15 20.96
N HIS A 453 9.55 -12.09 20.74
CA HIS A 453 8.32 -12.13 19.96
C HIS A 453 8.35 -11.12 18.82
N LEU A 454 7.64 -11.44 17.75
CA LEU A 454 7.35 -10.54 16.64
C LEU A 454 5.84 -10.43 16.50
N ALA A 455 5.31 -9.20 16.47
CA ALA A 455 3.95 -8.93 16.04
C ALA A 455 3.94 -8.64 14.54
N SER A 456 2.96 -9.15 13.81
CA SER A 456 2.67 -8.79 12.41
C SER A 456 1.20 -8.43 12.22
N GLY A 457 0.93 -7.41 11.42
CA GLY A 457 -0.42 -6.94 11.08
C GLY A 457 -0.66 -6.97 9.57
N SER A 458 -1.80 -7.52 9.17
CA SER A 458 -2.17 -7.72 7.76
C SER A 458 -3.57 -7.19 7.45
N PHE A 459 -3.83 -6.96 6.17
CA PHE A 459 -5.15 -6.65 5.64
C PHE A 459 -6.14 -7.82 5.68
N ASP A 460 -5.71 -9.02 6.07
CA ASP A 460 -6.60 -10.14 6.41
C ASP A 460 -7.35 -9.93 7.74
N LYS A 461 -7.08 -8.78 8.36
CA LYS A 461 -7.66 -8.25 9.60
C LYS A 461 -7.10 -8.93 10.85
N CYS A 462 -6.02 -9.68 10.72
CA CYS A 462 -5.39 -10.40 11.81
C CYS A 462 -4.13 -9.70 12.31
N VAL A 463 -3.92 -9.83 13.61
CA VAL A 463 -2.62 -9.62 14.27
C VAL A 463 -2.11 -10.97 14.71
N HIS A 464 -0.88 -11.30 14.34
CA HIS A 464 -0.22 -12.54 14.75
C HIS A 464 1.02 -12.23 15.58
N ILE A 465 1.18 -12.96 16.70
CA ILE A 465 2.35 -12.90 17.56
C ILE A 465 3.14 -14.18 17.40
N TRP A 466 4.39 -14.07 16.99
CA TRP A 466 5.27 -15.18 16.66
C TRP A 466 6.39 -15.29 17.67
N ASN A 467 6.80 -16.50 18.01
CA ASN A 467 8.04 -16.75 18.72
C ASN A 467 9.21 -16.62 17.73
N THR A 468 10.16 -15.72 18.00
CA THR A 468 11.26 -15.45 17.05
C THR A 468 12.29 -16.57 16.99
N THR A 469 12.38 -17.40 18.03
CA THR A 469 13.31 -18.53 18.09
C THR A 469 12.75 -19.74 17.33
N THR A 470 11.47 -20.08 17.53
CA THR A 470 10.87 -21.28 16.94
C THR A 470 10.09 -21.03 15.66
N GLY A 471 9.74 -19.78 15.35
CA GLY A 471 8.84 -19.43 14.25
C GLY A 471 7.37 -19.81 14.50
N ALA A 472 7.04 -20.33 15.68
CA ALA A 472 5.69 -20.76 16.01
C ALA A 472 4.77 -19.56 16.26
N LEU A 473 3.51 -19.68 15.85
CA LEU A 473 2.45 -18.76 16.25
C LEU A 473 2.14 -18.95 17.73
N VAL A 474 2.13 -17.86 18.50
CA VAL A 474 1.90 -17.85 19.96
C VAL A 474 0.57 -17.21 20.31
N HIS A 475 0.21 -16.11 19.64
CA HIS A 475 -1.11 -15.51 19.78
C HIS A 475 -1.67 -15.05 18.43
N SER A 476 -2.99 -15.02 18.31
CA SER A 476 -3.71 -14.52 17.15
C SER A 476 -4.93 -13.72 17.58
N TYR A 477 -5.19 -12.60 16.93
CA TYR A 477 -6.39 -11.80 17.11
C TYR A 477 -6.95 -11.40 15.76
N ARG A 478 -8.27 -11.48 15.59
CA ARG A 478 -8.97 -11.04 14.39
C ARG A 478 -9.86 -9.83 14.69
N GLY A 479 -9.51 -8.70 14.08
CA GLY A 479 -10.28 -7.46 14.14
C GLY A 479 -11.32 -7.33 13.03
N THR A 480 -11.86 -6.13 12.86
CA THR A 480 -12.92 -5.80 11.89
C THR A 480 -12.41 -5.10 10.62
N GLY A 481 -11.29 -4.38 10.71
CA GLY A 481 -10.60 -3.70 9.61
C GLY A 481 -9.23 -4.31 9.29
N GLY A 482 -8.69 -4.00 8.11
CA GLY A 482 -7.33 -4.39 7.73
C GLY A 482 -6.31 -3.62 8.57
N ILE A 483 -5.24 -4.29 9.02
CA ILE A 483 -4.27 -3.70 9.95
C ILE A 483 -3.18 -2.93 9.17
N PHE A 484 -2.99 -1.66 9.52
CA PHE A 484 -1.93 -0.83 8.96
C PHE A 484 -0.64 -0.90 9.79
N GLU A 485 -0.74 -0.69 11.10
CA GLU A 485 0.42 -0.68 12.00
C GLU A 485 0.20 -1.54 13.24
N VAL A 486 1.25 -2.23 13.69
CA VAL A 486 1.33 -2.90 14.99
C VAL A 486 2.53 -2.39 15.78
N CYS A 487 2.38 -2.22 17.09
CA CYS A 487 3.45 -1.76 17.97
C CYS A 487 3.33 -2.35 19.38
N TRP A 488 4.47 -2.53 20.05
CA TRP A 488 4.54 -3.02 21.43
C TRP A 488 4.64 -1.86 22.41
N ASN A 489 4.04 -2.03 23.59
CA ASN A 489 4.33 -1.14 24.72
C ASN A 489 5.74 -1.41 25.28
N SER A 490 6.22 -0.52 26.15
CA SER A 490 7.59 -0.56 26.68
C SER A 490 7.89 -1.79 27.55
N THR A 491 6.87 -2.38 28.18
CA THR A 491 7.01 -3.61 28.98
C THR A 491 6.93 -4.88 28.14
N GLY A 492 6.44 -4.81 26.91
CA GLY A 492 6.27 -5.96 26.03
C GLY A 492 5.10 -6.87 26.41
N ASP A 493 4.10 -6.37 27.15
CA ASP A 493 2.92 -7.13 27.56
C ASP A 493 1.64 -6.76 26.83
N LYS A 494 1.66 -5.66 26.04
CA LYS A 494 0.55 -5.22 25.20
C LYS A 494 1.00 -4.93 23.78
N VAL A 495 0.12 -5.21 22.83
CA VAL A 495 0.26 -4.84 21.42
C VAL A 495 -0.85 -3.89 21.03
N GLY A 496 -0.49 -2.75 20.46
CA GLY A 496 -1.40 -1.84 19.79
C GLY A 496 -1.50 -2.18 18.31
N ALA A 497 -2.67 -2.05 17.72
CA ALA A 497 -2.88 -2.22 16.28
C ALA A 497 -3.86 -1.17 15.75
N SER A 498 -3.50 -0.49 14.67
CA SER A 498 -4.35 0.49 13.98
C SER A 498 -4.95 -0.11 12.71
N ALA A 499 -6.23 0.16 12.45
CA ALA A 499 -6.99 -0.51 11.40
C ALA A 499 -7.69 0.44 10.42
N SER A 500 -8.03 -0.12 9.25
CA SER A 500 -8.67 0.60 8.14
C SER A 500 -10.11 1.03 8.37
N ASP A 501 -10.75 0.55 9.44
CA ASP A 501 -12.14 0.84 9.78
C ASP A 501 -12.29 1.88 10.91
N GLY A 502 -11.21 2.61 11.21
CA GLY A 502 -11.19 3.60 12.28
C GLY A 502 -10.95 3.02 13.68
N SER A 503 -10.79 1.71 13.81
CA SER A 503 -10.51 1.08 15.10
C SER A 503 -9.03 1.09 15.46
N VAL A 504 -8.75 1.23 16.76
CA VAL A 504 -7.45 0.96 17.36
C VAL A 504 -7.64 -0.14 18.38
N CYS A 505 -6.95 -1.27 18.22
CA CYS A 505 -7.05 -2.42 19.13
C CYS A 505 -5.85 -2.43 20.08
N VAL A 506 -6.09 -2.79 21.34
CA VAL A 506 -5.07 -3.07 22.35
C VAL A 506 -5.23 -4.50 22.81
N LEU A 507 -4.20 -5.30 22.60
CA LEU A 507 -4.17 -6.73 22.89
C LEU A 507 -3.30 -6.96 24.12
N ASP A 508 -3.89 -7.49 25.18
CA ASP A 508 -3.20 -7.86 26.41
C ASP A 508 -2.70 -9.31 26.31
N LEU A 509 -1.38 -9.48 26.41
CA LEU A 509 -0.68 -10.75 26.22
C LEU A 509 -0.25 -11.39 27.56
N ARG A 510 -0.65 -10.82 28.69
CA ARG A 510 -0.42 -11.40 30.02
C ARG A 510 -1.18 -12.73 30.14
N LYS A 511 -0.60 -13.72 30.81
CA LYS A 511 -1.23 -15.04 31.00
C LYS A 511 -2.44 -14.97 31.91
#